data_AF-A0A416WAM4-F1
#
_entry.id   AF-A0A416WAM4-F1
#
_cell.length_a   1.000
_cell.length_b   1.000
_cell.length_c   1.000
_cell.angle_alpha   90.00
_cell.angle_beta   90.00
_cell.angle_gamma   90.00
#
_symmetry.space_group_name_H-M   'P 1'
#
loop_
_entity.id
_entity.type
_entity.pdbx_description
1 polymer ?
#
loop_
_entity_poly.entity_id
_entity_poly.type
_entity_poly.pdbx_seq_one_letter_code
_entity_poly.pdbx_strand_id
1 'polypeptide(L)'
;MKRLVLIFAMVFCLCGCSSKQTTFTNNDFALSETNITSKGIMCGSTSEEFKTAYSDFVKTIGVMYSDDNSIKESTIDKIDYDKSCRVYLSAICIDDDCISTNDFIKQNKIKNGIDNWFSENTEYLDSHTAIYKCLIFTFENGNVYNIESYEKNYNDEK
;
A
#
# COMPACT_ATOMS: atom_id res chain seq x y z
N MET A 1 59.38 23.50 25.93
CA MET A 1 58.14 22.97 26.54
C MET A 1 56.95 23.34 25.68
N LYS A 2 56.50 22.44 24.81
CA LYS A 2 55.29 22.56 23.97
C LYS A 2 54.80 21.16 23.64
N ARG A 3 53.69 20.71 24.22
CA ARG A 3 52.84 19.63 23.68
C ARG A 3 51.40 19.89 24.11
N LEU A 4 50.60 20.40 23.17
CA LEU A 4 49.15 20.49 23.24
C LEU A 4 48.57 19.07 23.15
N VAL A 5 47.76 18.69 24.12
CA VAL A 5 46.98 17.45 24.08
C VAL A 5 45.56 17.82 23.63
N LEU A 6 45.25 17.53 22.38
CA LEU A 6 43.89 17.56 21.82
C LEU A 6 43.19 16.27 22.22
N ILE A 7 42.25 16.33 23.17
CA ILE A 7 41.34 15.23 23.46
C ILE A 7 40.15 15.36 22.51
N PHE A 8 40.08 14.41 21.58
CA PHE A 8 39.07 14.27 20.55
C PHE A 8 37.75 13.85 21.21
N ALA A 9 36.74 14.73 21.17
CA ALA A 9 35.39 14.43 21.63
C ALA A 9 34.77 13.37 20.70
N MET A 10 34.55 12.18 21.24
CA MET A 10 33.85 11.08 20.57
C MET A 10 32.36 11.44 20.50
N VAL A 11 31.96 12.08 19.40
CA VAL A 11 30.55 12.27 19.07
C VAL A 11 30.00 10.92 18.66
N PHE A 12 29.22 10.30 19.55
CA PHE A 12 28.34 9.20 19.21
C PHE A 12 27.37 9.69 18.12
N CYS A 13 27.66 9.37 16.87
CA CYS A 13 26.67 9.38 15.80
C CYS A 13 25.62 8.32 16.16
N LEU A 14 24.61 8.75 16.91
CA LEU A 14 23.29 8.15 16.87
C LEU A 14 22.80 8.33 15.44
N CYS A 15 23.18 7.41 14.54
CA CYS A 15 22.46 7.18 13.31
C CYS A 15 21.09 6.63 13.75
N GLY A 16 20.19 7.54 14.10
CA GLY A 16 18.77 7.28 14.02
C GLY A 16 18.52 6.88 12.58
N CYS A 17 18.47 5.58 12.33
CA CYS A 17 17.91 5.02 11.12
C CYS A 17 16.43 5.42 11.18
N SER A 18 16.15 6.63 10.70
CA SER A 18 14.80 7.06 10.41
C SER A 18 14.28 6.00 9.45
N SER A 19 13.39 5.14 9.92
CA SER A 19 12.61 4.28 9.03
C SER A 19 11.96 5.23 8.05
N LYS A 20 12.46 5.31 6.82
CA LYS A 20 11.81 6.08 5.76
C LYS A 20 10.37 5.61 5.75
N GLN A 21 9.47 6.49 6.15
CA GLN A 21 8.05 6.26 5.95
C GLN A 21 7.87 6.34 4.44
N THR A 22 7.77 5.18 3.78
CA THR A 22 7.48 5.14 2.35
C THR A 22 6.09 5.71 2.18
N THR A 23 6.01 6.96 1.71
CA THR A 23 4.75 7.60 1.32
C THR A 23 4.40 7.08 -0.07
N PHE A 24 3.23 6.46 -0.19
CA PHE A 24 2.69 6.08 -1.50
C PHE A 24 1.96 7.28 -2.10
N THR A 25 1.89 7.34 -3.41
CA THR A 25 1.13 8.35 -4.17
C THR A 25 0.05 7.70 -5.02
N ASN A 26 -0.86 8.47 -5.62
CA ASN A 26 -1.88 7.89 -6.52
C ASN A 26 -1.24 7.06 -7.65
N ASN A 27 -0.08 7.49 -8.13
CA ASN A 27 0.64 6.84 -9.22
C ASN A 27 1.17 5.44 -8.83
N ASP A 28 1.39 5.15 -7.56
CA ASP A 28 1.78 3.79 -7.11
C ASP A 28 0.68 2.74 -7.36
N PHE A 29 -0.56 3.18 -7.61
CA PHE A 29 -1.71 2.32 -7.89
C PHE A 29 -2.19 2.40 -9.35
N ALA A 30 -1.44 3.05 -10.23
CA ALA A 30 -1.79 3.17 -11.64
C ALA A 30 -1.61 1.83 -12.39
N LEU A 31 -2.57 1.52 -13.26
CA LEU A 31 -2.49 0.45 -14.25
C LEU A 31 -2.51 1.08 -15.64
N SER A 32 -1.49 0.81 -16.45
CA SER A 32 -1.40 1.30 -17.82
C SER A 32 -2.39 0.60 -18.76
N GLU A 33 -2.63 1.18 -19.94
CA GLU A 33 -3.46 0.56 -20.99
C GLU A 33 -2.95 -0.81 -21.45
N THR A 34 -1.65 -1.09 -21.25
CA THR A 34 -1.01 -2.37 -21.56
C THR A 34 -1.00 -3.34 -20.37
N ASN A 35 -1.77 -3.10 -19.31
CA ASN A 35 -1.85 -3.92 -18.09
C ASN A 35 -0.51 -4.08 -17.36
N ILE A 36 0.29 -3.01 -17.32
CA ILE A 36 1.53 -2.94 -16.55
C ILE A 36 1.33 -1.93 -15.41
N THR A 37 1.67 -2.32 -14.18
CA THR A 37 1.61 -1.42 -13.02
C THR A 37 2.77 -0.42 -13.05
N SER A 38 2.66 0.67 -12.27
CA SER A 38 3.76 1.63 -12.11
C SER A 38 5.05 1.03 -11.53
N LYS A 39 4.97 -0.15 -10.90
CA LYS A 39 6.12 -0.91 -10.39
C LYS A 39 6.58 -2.04 -11.35
N GLY A 40 6.05 -2.08 -12.57
CA GLY A 40 6.48 -2.99 -13.62
C GLY A 40 5.90 -4.40 -13.55
N ILE A 41 4.89 -4.65 -12.71
CA ILE A 41 4.21 -5.95 -12.66
C ILE A 41 3.20 -6.05 -13.80
N MET A 42 3.16 -7.20 -14.47
CA MET A 42 2.27 -7.50 -15.58
C MET A 42 1.82 -8.97 -15.53
N CYS A 43 0.88 -9.35 -16.39
CA CYS A 43 0.54 -10.76 -16.58
C CYS A 43 1.79 -11.58 -16.95
N GLY A 44 2.00 -12.70 -16.27
CA GLY A 44 3.19 -13.53 -16.39
C GLY A 44 4.30 -13.20 -15.40
N SER A 45 4.25 -12.08 -14.68
CA SER A 45 5.17 -11.81 -13.58
C SER A 45 5.03 -12.85 -12.47
N THR A 46 6.16 -13.24 -11.89
CA THR A 46 6.23 -14.20 -10.80
C THR A 46 5.81 -13.57 -9.47
N SER A 47 5.40 -14.41 -8.51
CA SER A 47 5.16 -13.96 -7.13
C SER A 47 6.39 -13.31 -6.49
N GLU A 48 7.62 -13.72 -6.84
CA GLU A 48 8.85 -13.10 -6.32
C GLU A 48 9.08 -11.69 -6.90
N GLU A 49 8.81 -11.47 -8.18
CA GLU A 49 8.82 -10.12 -8.78
C GLU A 49 7.76 -9.23 -8.12
N PHE A 50 6.55 -9.75 -7.91
CA PHE A 50 5.49 -9.04 -7.19
C PHE A 50 5.90 -8.67 -5.76
N LYS A 51 6.42 -9.63 -4.98
CA LYS A 51 6.89 -9.40 -3.61
C LYS A 51 7.99 -8.35 -3.57
N THR A 52 8.91 -8.39 -4.51
CA THR A 52 10.00 -7.42 -4.62
C THR A 52 9.47 -6.03 -4.95
N ALA A 53 8.56 -5.92 -5.92
CA ALA A 53 7.99 -4.64 -6.34
C ALA A 53 7.19 -3.98 -5.19
N TYR A 54 6.44 -4.76 -4.43
CA TYR A 54 5.54 -4.26 -3.39
C TYR A 54 6.04 -4.53 -1.96
N SER A 55 7.34 -4.82 -1.75
CA SER A 55 7.89 -5.11 -0.43
C SER A 55 7.69 -3.97 0.58
N ASP A 56 7.68 -2.74 0.08
CA ASP A 56 7.45 -1.53 0.88
C ASP A 56 5.99 -1.38 1.31
N PHE A 57 5.07 -2.14 0.68
CA PHE A 57 3.69 -2.28 1.12
C PHE A 57 3.66 -3.23 2.35
N VAL A 58 4.31 -2.79 3.42
CA VAL A 58 4.62 -3.56 4.63
C VAL A 58 3.35 -3.92 5.43
N LYS A 59 2.18 -3.43 5.02
CA LYS A 59 0.99 -3.40 5.85
C LYS A 59 -0.14 -4.19 5.25
N THR A 60 -0.94 -4.75 6.16
CA THR A 60 -1.99 -5.72 5.90
C THR A 60 -2.69 -5.52 4.55
N ILE A 61 -2.60 -6.53 3.70
CA ILE A 61 -3.28 -6.60 2.40
C ILE A 61 -4.46 -7.55 2.47
N GLY A 62 -5.42 -7.38 1.57
CA GLY A 62 -6.49 -8.35 1.38
C GLY A 62 -6.01 -9.52 0.53
N VAL A 63 -6.35 -10.75 0.92
CA VAL A 63 -6.19 -11.95 0.09
C VAL A 63 -7.49 -12.74 0.09
N MET A 64 -7.90 -13.22 -1.07
CA MET A 64 -9.04 -14.13 -1.24
C MET A 64 -8.57 -15.33 -2.05
N TYR A 65 -8.63 -16.52 -1.46
CA TYR A 65 -8.26 -17.74 -2.17
C TYR A 65 -9.47 -18.27 -2.95
N SER A 66 -9.24 -18.94 -4.07
CA SER A 66 -10.34 -19.44 -4.91
C SER A 66 -11.17 -20.55 -4.23
N ASP A 67 -10.63 -21.19 -3.18
CA ASP A 67 -11.33 -22.15 -2.32
C ASP A 67 -12.13 -21.48 -1.18
N ASP A 68 -11.94 -20.18 -0.97
CA ASP A 68 -12.55 -19.40 0.11
C ASP A 68 -12.85 -17.97 -0.36
N ASN A 69 -14.11 -17.73 -0.73
CA ASN A 69 -14.61 -16.43 -1.22
C ASN A 69 -14.67 -15.32 -0.13
N SER A 70 -13.94 -15.47 0.97
CA SER A 70 -13.77 -14.42 1.98
C SER A 70 -12.42 -13.71 1.81
N ILE A 71 -12.45 -12.38 1.89
CA ILE A 71 -11.23 -11.59 1.93
C ILE A 71 -10.66 -11.66 3.35
N LYS A 72 -9.42 -12.11 3.46
CA LYS A 72 -8.67 -12.22 4.71
C LYS A 72 -7.50 -11.23 4.70
N GLU A 73 -7.15 -10.77 5.89
CA GLU A 73 -5.96 -9.96 6.10
C GLU A 73 -4.69 -10.84 6.05
N SER A 74 -3.69 -10.42 5.27
CA SER A 74 -2.39 -11.09 5.19
C SER A 74 -1.26 -10.09 4.97
N THR A 75 -0.03 -10.59 4.86
CA THR A 75 1.13 -9.84 4.38
C THR A 75 1.64 -10.48 3.10
N ILE A 76 2.29 -9.70 2.25
CA ILE A 76 2.81 -10.14 0.94
C ILE A 76 3.65 -11.43 1.04
N ASP A 77 4.47 -11.56 2.08
CA ASP A 77 5.34 -12.73 2.29
C ASP A 77 4.63 -13.98 2.81
N LYS A 78 3.40 -13.85 3.33
CA LYS A 78 2.64 -14.96 3.96
C LYS A 78 1.61 -15.60 3.04
N ILE A 79 1.43 -15.06 1.85
CA ILE A 79 0.47 -15.59 0.87
C ILE A 79 1.07 -16.85 0.23
N ASP A 80 0.23 -17.87 0.11
CA ASP A 80 0.51 -19.10 -0.61
C ASP A 80 0.16 -18.91 -2.09
N TYR A 81 1.09 -18.37 -2.88
CA TYR A 81 0.87 -18.04 -4.28
C TYR A 81 0.77 -19.27 -5.20
N ASP A 82 1.11 -20.47 -4.71
CA ASP A 82 0.91 -21.72 -5.45
C ASP A 82 -0.59 -22.04 -5.57
N LYS A 83 -1.41 -21.48 -4.66
CA LYS A 83 -2.87 -21.51 -4.78
C LYS A 83 -3.38 -20.36 -5.62
N SER A 84 -4.44 -20.63 -6.37
CA SER A 84 -5.19 -19.58 -7.04
C SER A 84 -5.77 -18.63 -6.00
N CYS A 85 -5.42 -17.34 -6.10
CA CYS A 85 -5.85 -16.32 -5.17
C CYS A 85 -5.93 -14.94 -5.84
N ARG A 86 -6.67 -14.04 -5.21
CA ARG A 86 -6.69 -12.60 -5.53
C ARG A 86 -6.05 -11.83 -4.38
N VAL A 87 -5.14 -10.95 -4.72
CA VAL A 87 -4.43 -10.08 -3.79
C VAL A 87 -4.86 -8.64 -4.01
N TYR A 88 -5.26 -7.95 -2.94
CA TYR A 88 -5.84 -6.62 -2.97
C TYR A 88 -4.87 -5.63 -2.29
N LEU A 89 -4.27 -4.75 -3.10
CA LEU A 89 -3.46 -3.63 -2.63
C LEU A 89 -4.32 -2.36 -2.66
N SER A 90 -4.92 -2.03 -1.52
CA SER A 90 -5.84 -0.89 -1.41
C SER A 90 -5.32 0.23 -0.52
N ALA A 91 -5.63 1.46 -0.92
CA ALA A 91 -5.24 2.68 -0.22
C ALA A 91 -6.32 3.75 -0.27
N ILE A 92 -6.26 4.65 0.70
CA ILE A 92 -6.96 5.93 0.70
C ILE A 92 -5.90 7.01 0.45
N CYS A 93 -6.10 7.77 -0.62
CA CYS A 93 -5.25 8.86 -1.05
C CYS A 93 -5.92 10.18 -0.74
N ILE A 94 -5.31 10.97 0.15
CA ILE A 94 -5.74 12.32 0.52
C ILE A 94 -4.74 13.31 -0.07
N ASP A 95 -5.19 14.16 -0.98
CA ASP A 95 -4.34 15.15 -1.66
C ASP A 95 -3.05 14.55 -2.26
N ASP A 96 -3.20 13.39 -2.92
CA ASP A 96 -2.14 12.56 -3.50
C ASP A 96 -1.33 11.70 -2.52
N ASP A 97 -1.31 12.02 -1.22
CA ASP A 97 -0.67 11.18 -0.22
C ASP A 97 -1.53 9.96 0.13
N CYS A 98 -1.02 8.78 -0.18
CA CYS A 98 -1.74 7.52 0.01
C CYS A 98 -1.25 6.75 1.24
N ILE A 99 -2.21 6.23 2.00
CA ILE A 99 -1.98 5.26 3.07
C ILE A 99 -2.83 4.02 2.84
N SER A 100 -2.35 2.85 3.29
CA SER A 100 -3.13 1.61 3.15
C SER A 100 -4.52 1.78 3.76
N THR A 101 -5.53 1.16 3.15
CA THR A 101 -6.92 1.24 3.64
C THR A 101 -7.02 0.80 5.11
N ASN A 102 -6.28 -0.26 5.48
CA ASN A 102 -6.24 -0.74 6.85
C ASN A 102 -5.60 0.25 7.83
N ASP A 103 -4.58 0.99 7.41
CA ASP A 103 -4.03 2.08 8.23
C ASP A 103 -5.02 3.23 8.36
N PHE A 104 -5.67 3.64 7.28
CA PHE A 104 -6.66 4.71 7.30
C PHE A 104 -7.78 4.40 8.29
N ILE A 105 -8.30 3.15 8.25
CA ILE A 105 -9.29 2.65 9.20
C ILE A 105 -8.77 2.72 10.65
N LYS A 106 -7.53 2.26 10.90
CA LYS A 106 -6.93 2.27 12.24
C LYS A 106 -6.67 3.67 12.77
N GLN A 107 -6.08 4.55 11.95
CA GLN A 107 -5.73 5.92 12.31
C GLN A 107 -6.98 6.75 12.64
N ASN A 108 -8.04 6.61 11.85
CA ASN A 108 -9.30 7.34 12.02
C ASN A 108 -10.32 6.62 12.91
N LYS A 109 -9.95 5.45 13.47
CA LYS A 109 -10.81 4.62 14.35
C LYS A 109 -12.17 4.29 13.72
N ILE A 110 -12.16 4.01 12.41
CA ILE A 110 -13.36 3.74 11.62
C ILE A 110 -13.95 2.39 12.03
N LYS A 111 -15.24 2.36 12.36
CA LYS A 111 -15.96 1.14 12.77
C LYS A 111 -17.01 0.68 11.77
N ASN A 112 -17.62 1.63 11.06
CA ASN A 112 -18.79 1.38 10.21
C ASN A 112 -18.43 1.36 8.71
N GLY A 113 -17.15 1.21 8.36
CA GLY A 113 -16.67 1.28 6.98
C GLY A 113 -16.33 2.69 6.52
N ILE A 114 -15.51 2.76 5.46
CA ILE A 114 -14.94 4.01 4.94
C ILE A 114 -16.00 4.89 4.28
N ASP A 115 -16.94 4.29 3.55
CA ASP A 115 -18.02 5.03 2.88
C ASP A 115 -18.87 5.81 3.89
N ASN A 116 -19.23 5.17 5.02
CA ASN A 116 -19.95 5.83 6.10
C ASN A 116 -19.09 6.92 6.77
N TRP A 117 -17.79 6.68 6.94
CA TRP A 117 -16.90 7.68 7.52
C TRP A 117 -16.85 8.95 6.67
N PHE A 118 -16.67 8.85 5.35
CA PHE A 118 -16.67 10.03 4.49
C PHE A 118 -18.03 10.71 4.42
N SER A 119 -19.13 9.94 4.42
CA SER A 119 -20.50 10.49 4.49
C SER A 119 -20.76 11.28 5.78
N GLU A 120 -20.14 10.90 6.90
CA GLU A 120 -20.25 11.60 8.19
C GLU A 120 -19.25 12.76 8.33
N ASN A 121 -18.24 12.84 7.47
CA ASN A 121 -17.15 13.82 7.52
C ASN A 121 -17.07 14.66 6.24
N THR A 122 -18.22 15.15 5.76
CA THR A 122 -18.28 15.91 4.49
C THR A 122 -17.42 17.16 4.51
N GLU A 123 -17.29 17.86 5.63
CA GLU A 123 -16.39 19.03 5.78
C GLU A 123 -14.91 18.70 5.46
N TYR A 124 -14.50 17.44 5.67
CA TYR A 124 -13.17 16.97 5.29
C TYR A 124 -13.02 16.94 3.76
N LEU A 125 -14.05 16.50 3.05
CA LEU A 125 -14.11 16.48 1.58
C LEU A 125 -14.23 17.89 0.96
N ASP A 126 -14.59 18.91 1.74
CA ASP A 126 -14.61 20.31 1.28
C ASP A 126 -13.20 20.87 1.13
N SER A 127 -12.26 20.34 1.92
CA SER A 127 -10.88 20.83 2.01
C SER A 127 -9.85 19.91 1.37
N HIS A 128 -10.22 18.65 1.12
CA HIS A 128 -9.32 17.61 0.64
C HIS A 128 -9.93 16.79 -0.50
N THR A 129 -9.09 16.33 -1.42
CA THR A 129 -9.46 15.30 -2.41
C THR A 129 -9.19 13.92 -1.82
N ALA A 130 -10.22 13.08 -1.69
CA ALA A 130 -10.14 11.75 -1.12
C ALA A 130 -10.52 10.68 -2.15
N ILE A 131 -9.55 9.82 -2.50
CA ILE A 131 -9.73 8.79 -3.51
C ILE A 131 -9.33 7.43 -2.92
N TYR A 132 -10.22 6.44 -3.03
CA TYR A 132 -9.87 5.04 -2.82
C TYR A 132 -9.26 4.48 -4.10
N LYS A 133 -8.10 3.85 -3.97
CA LYS A 133 -7.39 3.14 -5.05
C LYS A 133 -7.21 1.69 -4.65
N CYS A 134 -7.35 0.77 -5.62
CA CYS A 134 -7.08 -0.64 -5.40
C CYS A 134 -6.49 -1.26 -6.66
N LEU A 135 -5.34 -1.93 -6.52
CA LEU A 135 -4.85 -2.89 -7.50
C LEU A 135 -5.19 -4.30 -7.03
N ILE A 136 -5.78 -5.10 -7.92
CA ILE A 136 -6.17 -6.49 -7.66
C ILE A 136 -5.37 -7.39 -8.58
N PHE A 137 -4.58 -8.28 -7.99
CA PHE A 137 -3.77 -9.25 -8.73
C PHE A 137 -4.37 -10.63 -8.56
N THR A 138 -4.71 -11.28 -9.66
CA THR A 138 -5.09 -12.69 -9.67
C THR A 138 -3.85 -13.52 -9.92
N PHE A 139 -3.54 -14.46 -9.03
CA PHE A 139 -2.45 -15.41 -9.18
C PHE A 139 -2.97 -16.79 -9.55
N GLU A 140 -2.23 -17.48 -10.41
CA GLU A 140 -2.37 -18.89 -10.71
C GLU A 140 -0.99 -19.54 -10.82
N ASN A 141 -0.78 -20.66 -10.13
CA ASN A 141 0.49 -21.41 -10.13
C ASN A 141 1.72 -20.49 -9.90
N GLY A 142 1.64 -19.59 -8.92
CA GLY A 142 2.74 -18.69 -8.56
C GLY A 142 2.95 -17.48 -9.47
N ASN A 143 2.14 -17.27 -10.51
CA ASN A 143 2.29 -16.18 -11.48
C ASN A 143 1.05 -15.29 -11.54
N VAL A 144 1.24 -14.01 -11.85
CA VAL A 144 0.16 -13.04 -12.09
C VAL A 144 -0.56 -13.43 -13.38
N TYR A 145 -1.81 -13.83 -13.25
CA TYR A 145 -2.69 -14.16 -14.38
C TYR A 145 -3.46 -12.94 -14.88
N ASN A 146 -3.93 -12.09 -13.97
CA ASN A 146 -4.70 -10.90 -14.30
C ASN A 146 -4.40 -9.75 -13.33
N ILE A 147 -4.54 -8.50 -13.79
CA ILE A 147 -4.44 -7.31 -12.97
C ILE A 147 -5.66 -6.43 -13.25
N GLU A 148 -6.32 -5.97 -12.19
CA GLU A 148 -7.43 -5.03 -12.27
C GLU A 148 -7.10 -3.79 -11.43
N SER A 149 -7.59 -2.63 -11.84
CA SER A 149 -7.56 -1.42 -11.04
C SER A 149 -8.98 -0.95 -10.75
N TYR A 150 -9.23 -0.59 -9.50
CA TYR A 150 -10.47 0.05 -9.09
C TYR A 150 -10.16 1.39 -8.43
N GLU A 151 -11.01 2.37 -8.70
CA GLU A 151 -10.92 3.72 -8.16
C GLU A 151 -12.31 4.21 -7.76
N LYS A 152 -12.37 4.91 -6.62
CA LYS A 152 -13.56 5.63 -6.18
C LYS A 152 -13.15 6.99 -5.61
N ASN A 153 -13.64 8.06 -6.22
CA ASN A 153 -13.47 9.43 -5.74
C ASN A 153 -14.62 9.79 -4.80
N TYR A 154 -14.32 10.00 -3.52
CA TYR A 154 -15.34 10.31 -2.51
C TYR A 154 -15.91 11.72 -2.65
N ASN A 155 -15.19 12.64 -3.31
CA ASN A 155 -15.68 13.99 -3.58
C ASN A 155 -16.80 14.00 -4.64
N ASP A 156 -16.84 13.01 -5.53
CA ASP A 156 -17.87 12.90 -6.58
C ASP A 156 -19.22 12.40 -6.04
N GLU A 157 -19.22 11.80 -4.84
CA GLU A 157 -20.42 11.28 -4.15
C GLU A 157 -20.97 12.22 -3.06
N LYS A 158 -20.39 13.42 -2.93
CA LYS A 158 -20.81 14.43 -1.95
C LYS A 158 -22.14 15.10 -2.30
#